data_AF-A0A8S3US84-F1
#
_entry.id   AF-A0A8S3US84-F1
#
_cell.length_a   1.000
_cell.length_b   1.000
_cell.length_c   1.000
_cell.angle_alpha   90.00
_cell.angle_beta   90.00
_cell.angle_gamma   90.00
#
_symmetry.space_group_name_H-M   'P 1'
#
loop_
_entity.id
_entity.type
_entity.pdbx_description
1 polymer ?
#
loop_
_entity_poly.entity_id
_entity_poly.type
_entity_poly.pdbx_seq_one_letter_code
_entity_poly.pdbx_strand_id
1 'polypeptide(L)'
;MEPTISQIARGVSKFFSANFWFKFVLLIEKEYISDGFYSELKLLSSEKKWNITVYFISSSWTCTNICNLIAKVFRNERKIVVLHTKPELAKVIFRCTNYVMNSSISWFLTDKVFTRKRALLKYYPTGALAVTISEQTYLEDILKDSINVVIEAIVNIPKDIRSFSLPVNHNCRTVSSSEQSLGLFFYRLVSIHEEK
;
A
#
# COMPACT_ATOMS: atom_id res chain seq x y z
N MET A 1 -0.40 5.63 -13.36
CA MET A 1 -1.08 4.49 -12.70
C MET A 1 -0.64 4.45 -11.24
N GLU A 2 -1.55 4.24 -10.29
CA GLU A 2 -1.17 4.13 -8.88
C GLU A 2 -0.53 2.76 -8.60
N PRO A 3 0.57 2.70 -7.83
CA PRO A 3 1.18 1.42 -7.49
C PRO A 3 0.27 0.60 -6.58
N THR A 4 0.28 -0.72 -6.79
CA THR A 4 -0.39 -1.65 -5.87
C THR A 4 0.30 -1.64 -4.50
N ILE A 5 -0.43 -2.02 -3.45
CA ILE A 5 0.13 -2.11 -2.09
C ILE A 5 1.34 -3.07 -2.05
N SER A 6 1.32 -4.13 -2.85
CA SER A 6 2.46 -5.03 -3.04
C SER A 6 3.69 -4.33 -3.63
N GLN A 7 3.50 -3.47 -4.64
CA GLN A 7 4.58 -2.66 -5.20
C GLN A 7 5.14 -1.65 -4.18
N ILE A 8 4.28 -1.05 -3.35
CA ILE A 8 4.72 -0.21 -2.24
C ILE A 8 5.59 -1.01 -1.26
N ALA A 9 5.16 -2.22 -0.87
CA ALA A 9 5.94 -3.10 0.01
C ALA A 9 7.32 -3.42 -0.59
N ARG A 10 7.41 -3.69 -1.90
CA ARG A 10 8.70 -3.86 -2.61
C ARG A 10 9.56 -2.60 -2.56
N GLY A 11 8.96 -1.42 -2.73
CA GLY A 11 9.64 -0.13 -2.58
C GLY A 11 10.24 0.05 -1.18
N VAL A 12 9.46 -0.23 -0.14
CA VAL A 12 9.93 -0.22 1.26
C VAL A 12 11.12 -1.16 1.46
N SER A 13 11.02 -2.35 0.90
CA SER A 13 12.03 -3.40 1.02
C SER A 13 13.35 -3.00 0.34
N LYS A 14 13.27 -2.40 -0.85
CA LYS A 14 14.44 -1.84 -1.54
C LYS A 14 15.07 -0.70 -0.74
N PHE A 15 14.26 0.21 -0.20
CA PHE A 15 14.73 1.31 0.64
C PHE A 15 15.44 0.79 1.90
N PHE A 16 14.87 -0.20 2.59
CA PHE A 16 15.47 -0.80 3.78
C PHE A 16 16.78 -1.51 3.46
N SER A 17 16.83 -2.25 2.34
CA SER A 17 18.05 -2.92 1.90
C SER A 17 19.17 -1.93 1.57
N ALA A 18 18.85 -0.80 0.94
CA ALA A 18 19.83 0.25 0.63
C ALA A 18 20.43 0.90 1.89
N ASN A 19 19.66 0.93 2.99
CA ASN A 19 20.08 1.47 4.27
C ASN A 19 20.59 0.39 5.25
N PHE A 20 20.77 -0.85 4.79
CA PHE A 20 21.18 -2.00 5.61
C PHE A 20 20.25 -2.29 6.82
N TRP A 21 18.96 -1.94 6.70
CA TRP A 21 17.95 -2.14 7.74
C TRP A 21 17.23 -3.48 7.59
N PHE A 22 17.95 -4.56 7.89
CA PHE A 22 17.39 -5.90 7.73
C PHE A 22 16.62 -6.44 8.95
N LYS A 23 16.70 -5.74 10.10
CA LYS A 23 15.99 -6.10 11.34
C LYS A 23 14.97 -5.03 11.69
N PHE A 24 13.68 -5.38 11.68
CA PHE A 24 12.61 -4.47 12.05
C PHE A 24 11.37 -5.20 12.58
N VAL A 25 10.50 -4.45 13.25
CA VAL A 25 9.20 -4.91 13.73
C VAL A 25 8.12 -4.46 12.74
N LEU A 26 7.26 -5.37 12.32
CA LEU A 26 6.07 -5.07 11.53
C LEU A 26 4.84 -5.13 12.44
N LEU A 27 4.20 -3.99 12.67
CA LEU A 27 2.90 -3.90 13.32
C LEU A 27 1.83 -3.74 12.24
N ILE A 28 0.94 -4.72 12.12
CA ILE A 28 -0.09 -4.75 11.09
C ILE A 28 -1.49 -4.93 11.68
N GLU A 29 -2.45 -4.17 11.18
CA GLU A 29 -3.86 -4.37 11.49
C GLU A 29 -4.39 -5.62 10.79
N LYS A 30 -5.12 -6.48 11.51
CA LYS A 30 -5.59 -7.77 10.98
C LYS A 30 -6.38 -7.65 9.68
N GLU A 31 -7.11 -6.55 9.52
CA GLU A 31 -7.91 -6.27 8.33
C GLU A 31 -7.06 -6.07 7.07
N TYR A 32 -5.78 -5.74 7.21
CA TYR A 32 -4.86 -5.50 6.10
C TYR A 32 -3.90 -6.65 5.80
N ILE A 33 -4.08 -7.83 6.44
CA ILE A 33 -3.22 -8.99 6.17
C ILE A 33 -3.27 -9.42 4.70
N SER A 34 -4.44 -9.30 4.06
CA SER A 34 -4.70 -9.76 2.70
C SER A 34 -4.53 -8.69 1.63
N ASP A 35 -4.11 -7.48 1.97
CA ASP A 35 -4.02 -6.37 1.01
C ASP A 35 -2.77 -6.40 0.11
N GLY A 36 -1.90 -7.38 0.35
CA GLY A 36 -0.65 -7.61 -0.39
C GLY A 36 0.60 -7.12 0.33
N PHE A 37 0.49 -6.16 1.27
CA PHE A 37 1.66 -5.59 1.96
C PHE A 37 2.43 -6.65 2.75
N TYR A 38 1.69 -7.37 3.60
CA TYR A 38 2.26 -8.41 4.45
C TYR A 38 2.80 -9.59 3.63
N SER A 39 2.07 -10.03 2.61
CA SER A 39 2.48 -11.15 1.76
C SER A 39 3.83 -10.89 1.11
N GLU A 40 4.06 -9.69 0.57
CA GLU A 40 5.36 -9.32 -0.02
C GLU A 40 6.48 -9.27 1.02
N LEU A 41 6.26 -8.66 2.19
CA LEU A 41 7.28 -8.66 3.25
C LEU A 41 7.56 -10.06 3.82
N LYS A 42 6.55 -10.93 3.86
CA LYS A 42 6.70 -12.32 4.31
C LYS A 42 7.59 -13.12 3.38
N LEU A 43 7.56 -12.86 2.07
CA LEU A 43 8.49 -13.49 1.12
C LEU A 43 9.94 -13.15 1.46
N LEU A 44 10.23 -11.93 1.92
CA LEU A 44 11.58 -11.53 2.33
C LEU A 44 12.07 -12.24 3.58
N SER A 45 11.17 -12.52 4.53
CA SER A 45 11.51 -13.29 5.74
C SER A 45 12.04 -14.70 5.44
N SER A 46 11.84 -15.21 4.22
CA SER A 46 12.42 -16.49 3.78
C SER A 46 13.90 -16.38 3.42
N GLU A 47 14.41 -15.18 3.15
CA GLU A 47 15.84 -14.95 2.89
C GLU A 47 16.59 -14.77 4.21
N LYS A 48 17.75 -15.44 4.35
CA LYS A 48 18.56 -15.45 5.59
C LYS A 48 18.97 -14.07 6.12
N LYS A 49 18.93 -13.02 5.28
CA LYS A 49 19.36 -11.66 5.67
C LYS A 49 18.30 -10.92 6.49
N TRP A 50 17.02 -11.20 6.28
CA TRP A 50 15.93 -10.43 6.90
C TRP A 50 15.50 -11.02 8.25
N ASN A 51 15.32 -10.16 9.24
CA ASN A 51 14.76 -10.49 10.55
C ASN A 51 13.56 -9.60 10.83
N ILE A 52 12.39 -10.06 10.39
CA ILE A 52 11.13 -9.34 10.49
C ILE A 52 10.29 -9.96 11.60
N THR A 53 10.10 -9.25 12.70
CA THR A 53 9.20 -9.68 13.78
C THR A 53 7.81 -9.09 13.56
N VAL A 54 6.80 -9.93 13.38
CA VAL A 54 5.44 -9.49 13.00
C VAL A 54 4.48 -9.57 14.19
N TYR A 55 3.69 -8.52 14.39
CA TYR A 55 2.57 -8.52 15.34
C TYR A 55 1.28 -8.07 14.65
N PHE A 56 0.23 -8.85 14.85
CA PHE A 56 -1.11 -8.56 14.35
C PHE A 56 -1.95 -7.88 15.43
N ILE A 57 -2.47 -6.70 15.12
CA ILE A 57 -3.32 -5.89 16.00
C ILE A 57 -4.75 -5.93 15.46
N SER A 58 -5.73 -6.15 16.32
CA SER A 58 -7.14 -6.11 15.93
C SER A 58 -7.75 -4.74 16.26
N SER A 59 -8.59 -4.22 15.39
CA SER A 59 -9.41 -3.03 15.64
C SER A 59 -10.34 -3.19 16.85
N SER A 60 -10.69 -4.44 17.18
CA SER A 60 -11.52 -4.79 18.34
C SER A 60 -10.75 -4.83 19.67
N TRP A 61 -9.43 -4.61 19.67
CA TRP A 61 -8.66 -4.63 20.91
C TRP A 61 -8.92 -3.39 21.76
N THR A 62 -8.99 -3.59 23.07
CA THR A 62 -9.05 -2.49 24.03
C THR A 62 -7.72 -1.74 24.06
N CYS A 63 -7.78 -0.47 24.48
CA CYS A 63 -6.57 0.35 24.66
C CYS A 63 -5.55 -0.33 25.60
N THR A 64 -6.02 -1.02 26.66
CA THR A 64 -5.18 -1.77 27.59
C THR A 64 -4.43 -2.91 26.89
N ASN A 65 -5.11 -3.68 26.04
CA ASN A 65 -4.47 -4.77 25.31
C ASN A 65 -3.41 -4.25 24.34
N ILE A 66 -3.70 -3.14 23.65
CA ILE A 66 -2.73 -2.47 22.77
C ILE A 66 -1.53 -2.00 23.61
N CYS A 67 -1.76 -1.26 24.70
CA CYS A 67 -0.66 -0.77 25.54
C CYS A 67 0.19 -1.91 26.13
N ASN A 68 -0.41 -3.03 26.53
CA ASN A 68 0.32 -4.21 27.00
C ASN A 68 1.20 -4.84 25.91
N LEU A 69 0.68 -4.93 24.67
CA LEU A 69 1.47 -5.38 23.53
C LEU A 69 2.65 -4.42 23.29
N ILE A 70 2.39 -3.13 23.20
CA ILE A 70 3.40 -2.08 22.98
C ILE A 70 4.49 -2.15 24.07
N ALA A 71 4.10 -2.26 25.34
CA ALA A 71 5.03 -2.40 26.46
C ALA A 71 5.85 -3.69 26.41
N LYS A 72 5.31 -4.79 25.85
CA LYS A 72 6.06 -6.03 25.62
C LYS A 72 7.05 -5.89 24.47
N VAL A 73 6.63 -5.28 23.35
CA VAL A 73 7.43 -5.17 22.12
C VAL A 73 8.59 -4.20 22.30
N PHE A 74 8.40 -3.07 22.98
CA PHE A 74 9.35 -1.95 22.97
C PHE A 74 10.26 -1.83 24.20
N ARG A 75 10.44 -2.91 24.97
CA ARG A 75 11.41 -2.93 26.09
C ARG A 75 12.85 -2.73 25.60
N ASN A 76 13.52 -1.72 26.19
CA ASN A 76 14.96 -1.49 26.32
C ASN A 76 15.87 -1.68 25.11
N GLU A 77 15.35 -1.55 23.88
CA GLU A 77 16.16 -1.69 22.67
C GLU A 77 15.73 -0.68 21.60
N ARG A 78 16.70 -0.26 20.79
CA ARG A 78 16.42 0.53 19.59
C ARG A 78 15.74 -0.35 18.55
N LYS A 79 14.63 0.14 17.99
CA LYS A 79 13.82 -0.64 17.02
C LYS A 79 13.38 0.24 15.86
N ILE A 80 13.48 -0.30 14.66
CA ILE A 80 12.79 0.21 13.48
C ILE A 80 11.42 -0.47 13.45
N VAL A 81 10.35 0.32 13.32
CA VAL A 81 8.98 -0.17 13.34
C VAL A 81 8.27 0.28 12.09
N VAL A 82 7.82 -0.70 11.30
CA VAL A 82 6.92 -0.48 10.18
C VAL A 82 5.49 -0.63 10.70
N LEU A 83 4.70 0.44 10.59
CA LEU A 83 3.30 0.47 10.99
C LEU A 83 2.41 0.46 9.75
N HIS A 84 1.50 -0.51 9.69
CA HIS A 84 0.55 -0.71 8.61
C HIS A 84 -0.87 -0.93 9.18
N THR A 85 -1.54 0.17 9.50
CA THR A 85 -2.83 0.20 10.20
C THR A 85 -3.65 1.40 9.74
N LYS A 86 -4.91 1.50 10.19
CA LYS A 86 -5.70 2.72 10.06
C LYS A 86 -5.08 3.86 10.89
N PRO A 87 -5.28 5.13 10.49
CA PRO A 87 -4.80 6.27 11.25
C PRO A 87 -5.37 6.35 12.68
N GLU A 88 -6.61 5.90 12.87
CA GLU A 88 -7.30 5.87 14.16
C GLU A 88 -6.65 4.90 15.13
N LEU A 89 -6.25 3.71 14.66
CA LEU A 89 -5.54 2.72 15.47
C LEU A 89 -4.11 3.16 15.74
N ALA A 90 -3.44 3.77 14.75
CA ALA A 90 -2.10 4.34 14.91
C ALA A 90 -2.05 5.38 16.03
N LYS A 91 -3.08 6.25 16.12
CA LYS A 91 -3.21 7.19 17.24
C LYS A 91 -3.21 6.48 18.60
N VAL A 92 -3.91 5.35 18.75
CA VAL A 92 -3.93 4.60 20.01
C VAL A 92 -2.56 4.01 20.31
N ILE A 93 -1.91 3.42 19.31
CA ILE A 93 -0.55 2.88 19.40
C ILE A 93 0.44 3.96 19.87
N PHE A 94 0.45 5.13 19.21
CA PHE A 94 1.38 6.21 19.56
C PHE A 94 1.12 6.82 20.94
N ARG A 95 -0.14 6.85 21.37
CA ARG A 95 -0.46 7.23 22.75
C ARG A 95 0.16 6.23 23.73
N CYS A 96 -0.06 4.93 23.52
CA CYS A 96 0.53 3.90 24.38
C CYS A 96 2.06 3.97 24.40
N THR A 97 2.71 4.26 23.27
CA THR A 97 4.17 4.34 23.21
C THR A 97 4.71 5.50 24.05
N ASN A 98 4.05 6.67 24.02
CA ASN A 98 4.48 7.84 24.79
C ASN A 98 4.50 7.60 26.30
N TYR A 99 3.60 6.74 26.82
CA TYR A 99 3.57 6.37 28.24
C TYR A 99 4.67 5.40 28.65
N VAL A 100 5.33 4.75 27.68
CA VAL A 100 6.31 3.67 27.92
C VAL A 100 7.76 4.17 27.73
N MET A 101 7.98 5.45 27.40
CA MET A 101 9.25 5.92 26.83
C MET A 101 10.43 5.97 27.79
N ASN A 102 11.37 5.05 27.56
CA ASN A 102 12.83 5.25 27.64
C ASN A 102 13.54 4.61 26.41
N SER A 103 12.81 4.28 25.32
CA SER A 103 13.32 3.52 24.17
C SER A 103 13.39 4.35 22.88
N SER A 104 14.48 4.22 22.11
CA SER A 104 14.66 4.90 20.83
C SER A 104 13.96 4.13 19.71
N ILE A 105 12.74 4.54 19.35
CA ILE A 105 11.97 3.91 18.27
C ILE A 105 12.02 4.79 17.01
N SER A 106 12.41 4.20 15.88
CA SER A 106 12.31 4.83 14.56
C SER A 106 11.05 4.33 13.87
N TRP A 107 10.12 5.25 13.58
CA TRP A 107 8.82 4.93 13.02
C TRP A 107 8.82 5.08 11.50
N PHE A 108 8.32 4.05 10.83
CA PHE A 108 8.11 4.01 9.40
C PHE A 108 6.63 3.72 9.12
N LEU A 109 5.95 4.64 8.45
CA LEU A 109 4.50 4.66 8.28
C LEU A 109 4.18 4.34 6.82
N THR A 110 3.28 3.41 6.58
CA THR A 110 2.76 3.20 5.22
C THR A 110 1.72 4.25 4.86
N ASP A 111 1.33 4.25 3.58
CA ASP A 111 0.24 5.05 3.02
C ASP A 111 -1.07 4.91 3.82
N LYS A 112 -1.40 3.70 4.31
CA LYS A 112 -2.57 3.42 5.16
C LYS A 112 -2.57 4.18 6.48
N VAL A 113 -1.39 4.39 7.06
CA VAL A 113 -1.24 5.07 8.35
C VAL A 113 -1.20 6.57 8.14
N PHE A 114 -0.50 7.03 7.10
CA PHE A 114 -0.35 8.45 6.85
C PHE A 114 -1.71 9.14 6.67
N THR A 115 -1.86 10.31 7.29
CA THR A 115 -3.10 11.09 7.21
C THR A 115 -2.79 12.58 7.25
N ARG A 116 -3.61 13.38 6.55
CA ARG A 116 -3.56 14.85 6.64
C ARG A 116 -4.49 15.41 7.72
N LYS A 117 -5.25 14.56 8.41
CA LYS A 117 -6.16 14.97 9.49
C LYS A 117 -5.35 15.49 10.68
N ARG A 118 -5.26 16.82 10.83
CA ARG A 118 -4.52 17.50 11.92
C ARG A 118 -4.86 16.98 13.31
N ALA A 119 -6.13 16.64 13.55
CA ALA A 119 -6.60 16.10 14.84
C ALA A 119 -5.95 14.75 15.23
N LEU A 120 -5.49 13.96 14.26
CA LEU A 120 -4.78 12.70 14.46
C LEU A 120 -3.26 12.89 14.48
N LEU A 121 -2.74 13.75 13.60
CA LEU A 121 -1.30 14.01 13.46
C LEU A 121 -0.62 14.49 14.75
N LYS A 122 -1.33 15.18 15.64
CA LYS A 122 -0.78 15.61 16.94
C LYS A 122 -0.28 14.47 17.84
N TYR A 123 -0.69 13.23 17.56
CA TYR A 123 -0.23 12.04 18.29
C TYR A 123 0.96 11.35 17.62
N TYR A 124 1.32 11.75 16.40
CA TYR A 124 2.34 11.07 15.62
C TYR A 124 3.73 11.45 16.16
N PRO A 125 4.65 10.49 16.25
CA PRO A 125 5.99 10.76 16.74
C PRO A 125 6.74 11.67 15.77
N THR A 126 7.46 12.66 16.32
CA THR A 126 8.34 13.51 15.52
C THR A 126 9.45 12.67 14.91
N GLY A 127 9.80 12.94 13.64
CA GLY A 127 10.83 12.19 12.91
C GLY A 127 10.36 10.86 12.32
N ALA A 128 9.05 10.54 12.38
CA ALA A 128 8.51 9.41 11.64
C ALA A 128 8.67 9.62 10.13
N LEU A 129 9.10 8.57 9.42
CA LEU A 129 9.17 8.54 7.97
C LEU A 129 7.88 7.92 7.43
N ALA A 130 7.27 8.54 6.43
CA ALA A 130 6.08 8.01 5.78
C ALA A 130 6.38 7.69 4.31
N VAL A 131 5.90 6.54 3.84
CA VAL A 131 5.87 6.22 2.42
C VAL A 131 4.47 6.48 1.92
N THR A 132 4.37 7.48 1.06
CA THR A 132 3.12 7.88 0.42
C THR A 132 3.31 7.82 -1.07
N ILE A 133 2.27 7.43 -1.79
CA ILE A 133 2.21 7.72 -3.23
C ILE A 133 2.21 9.25 -3.36
N SER A 134 3.07 9.77 -4.24
CA SER A 134 3.12 11.21 -4.47
C SER A 134 1.76 11.65 -5.00
N GLU A 135 1.01 12.40 -4.20
CA GLU A 135 -0.22 13.08 -4.65
C GLU A 135 0.10 14.37 -5.42
N GLN A 136 1.38 14.69 -5.65
CA GLN A 136 1.83 15.86 -6.39
C GLN A 136 1.93 15.64 -7.91
N THR A 137 1.44 14.51 -8.42
CA THR A 137 1.24 14.36 -9.86
C THR A 137 0.11 15.30 -10.28
N TYR A 138 0.40 16.23 -11.19
CA TYR A 138 -0.62 17.14 -11.69
C TYR A 138 -1.73 16.30 -12.32
N LEU A 139 -2.99 16.67 -12.05
CA LEU A 139 -4.16 16.00 -12.64
C LEU A 139 -4.04 15.91 -14.17
N GLU A 140 -3.43 16.92 -14.79
CA GLU A 140 -3.11 16.98 -16.21
C GLU A 140 -2.18 15.85 -16.66
N ASP A 141 -1.13 15.54 -15.88
CA ASP A 141 -0.21 14.44 -16.18
C ASP A 141 -0.93 13.09 -16.04
N ILE A 142 -1.75 12.92 -15.00
CA ILE A 142 -2.54 11.69 -14.80
C ILE A 142 -3.52 11.49 -15.96
N LEU A 143 -4.21 12.55 -16.39
CA LEU A 143 -5.14 12.51 -17.52
C LEU A 143 -4.41 12.18 -18.81
N LYS A 144 -3.28 12.83 -19.07
CA LYS A 144 -2.46 12.60 -20.26
C LYS A 144 -1.97 11.16 -20.33
N ASP A 145 -1.41 10.65 -19.23
CA ASP A 145 -0.95 9.26 -19.15
C ASP A 145 -2.10 8.27 -19.33
N SER A 146 -3.26 8.53 -18.72
CA SER A 146 -4.44 7.69 -18.86
C SER A 146 -4.96 7.65 -20.30
N ILE A 147 -5.02 8.81 -20.97
CA ILE A 147 -5.41 8.92 -22.39
C ILE A 147 -4.40 8.18 -23.27
N ASN A 148 -3.10 8.36 -23.02
CA ASN A 148 -2.05 7.69 -23.79
C ASN A 148 -2.15 6.17 -23.69
N VAL A 149 -2.39 5.63 -22.50
CA VAL A 149 -2.59 4.17 -22.31
C VAL A 149 -3.78 3.66 -23.12
N VAL A 150 -4.91 4.39 -23.12
CA VAL A 150 -6.09 3.99 -23.91
C VAL A 150 -5.79 4.08 -25.41
N ILE A 151 -5.13 5.14 -25.87
CA ILE A 151 -4.75 5.30 -27.28
C ILE A 151 -3.79 4.19 -27.70
N GLU A 152 -2.76 3.89 -26.92
CA GLU A 152 -1.82 2.79 -27.19
C GLU A 152 -2.54 1.45 -27.25
N ALA A 153 -3.46 1.18 -26.32
CA ALA A 153 -4.26 -0.05 -26.35
C ALA A 153 -5.11 -0.15 -27.64
N ILE A 154 -5.69 0.96 -28.10
CA ILE A 154 -6.46 1.02 -29.35
C ILE A 154 -5.55 0.86 -30.59
N VAL A 155 -4.39 1.51 -30.60
CA VAL A 155 -3.42 1.45 -31.70
C VAL A 155 -2.74 0.08 -31.77
N ASN A 156 -2.69 -0.68 -30.68
CA ASN A 156 -2.14 -2.03 -30.67
C ASN A 156 -3.19 -3.13 -30.95
N ILE A 157 -4.45 -2.78 -31.22
CA ILE A 157 -5.46 -3.75 -31.66
C ILE A 157 -5.03 -4.36 -33.00
N PRO A 158 -5.00 -5.71 -33.12
CA PRO A 158 -4.77 -6.41 -34.37
C PRO A 158 -5.70 -5.94 -35.50
N LYS A 159 -5.17 -5.81 -36.74
CA LYS A 159 -5.90 -5.21 -37.87
C LYS A 159 -7.20 -5.96 -38.24
N ASP A 160 -7.21 -7.26 -38.00
CA ASP A 160 -8.33 -8.20 -38.14
C ASP A 160 -9.48 -7.94 -37.14
N ILE A 161 -9.19 -7.32 -35.99
CA ILE A 161 -10.21 -6.91 -35.00
C ILE A 161 -10.64 -5.46 -35.26
N ARG A 162 -9.78 -4.60 -35.83
CA ARG A 162 -10.16 -3.22 -36.18
C ARG A 162 -11.27 -3.15 -37.23
N SER A 163 -11.36 -4.13 -38.13
CA SER A 163 -12.47 -4.24 -39.08
C SER A 163 -13.82 -4.56 -38.42
N PHE A 164 -13.82 -5.02 -37.16
CA PHE A 164 -15.01 -5.18 -36.32
C PHE A 164 -15.31 -3.92 -35.51
N SER A 165 -14.99 -2.73 -36.00
CA SER A 165 -15.40 -1.46 -35.38
C SER A 165 -16.93 -1.35 -35.41
N LEU A 166 -17.57 -2.03 -34.46
CA LEU A 166 -18.97 -1.86 -34.13
C LEU A 166 -19.15 -0.44 -33.58
N PRO A 167 -20.30 0.19 -33.85
CA PRO A 167 -20.59 1.51 -33.33
C PRO A 167 -20.45 1.48 -31.80
N VAL A 168 -19.68 2.44 -31.26
CA VAL A 168 -19.55 2.60 -29.81
C VAL A 168 -20.92 2.91 -29.24
N ASN A 169 -21.48 1.96 -28.50
CA ASN A 169 -22.77 2.13 -27.88
C ASN A 169 -22.62 2.88 -26.56
N HIS A 170 -23.18 4.08 -26.53
CA HIS A 170 -23.18 4.93 -25.34
C HIS A 170 -24.33 4.61 -24.37
N ASN A 171 -25.18 3.61 -24.68
CA ASN A 171 -26.33 3.25 -23.88
C ASN A 171 -26.01 2.13 -22.89
N CYS A 172 -25.86 2.49 -21.62
CA CYS A 172 -25.58 1.52 -20.54
C CYS A 172 -26.75 0.55 -20.25
N ARG A 173 -27.94 0.74 -20.83
CA ARG A 173 -29.12 -0.10 -20.59
C ARG A 173 -29.18 -1.34 -21.47
N THR A 174 -28.44 -1.36 -22.57
CA THR A 174 -28.48 -2.43 -23.57
C THR A 174 -27.06 -2.69 -24.05
N VAL A 175 -26.38 -3.63 -23.40
CA VAL A 175 -25.06 -4.09 -23.81
C VAL A 175 -25.24 -5.45 -24.49
N SER A 176 -24.82 -5.55 -25.74
CA SER A 176 -24.82 -6.79 -26.52
C SER A 176 -23.67 -7.71 -26.08
N SER A 177 -23.81 -9.02 -26.33
CA SER A 177 -22.77 -10.01 -26.02
C SER A 177 -21.47 -9.80 -26.79
N SER A 178 -21.54 -9.23 -28.00
CA SER A 178 -20.37 -8.84 -28.79
C SER A 178 -19.61 -7.68 -28.16
N GLU A 179 -20.31 -6.67 -27.63
CA GLU A 179 -19.70 -5.53 -26.91
C GLU A 179 -19.03 -5.98 -25.60
N GLN A 180 -19.63 -6.92 -24.86
CA GLN A 180 -19.03 -7.50 -23.65
C GLN A 180 -17.73 -8.27 -23.98
N SER A 181 -17.74 -9.04 -25.06
CA SER A 181 -16.57 -9.82 -25.50
C SER A 181 -15.42 -8.89 -25.93
N LEU A 182 -15.75 -7.79 -26.61
CA LEU A 182 -14.79 -6.76 -26.98
C LEU A 182 -14.21 -6.05 -25.75
N GLY A 183 -15.06 -5.70 -24.77
CA GLY A 183 -14.62 -5.09 -23.51
C GLY A 183 -13.67 -5.98 -22.71
N LEU A 184 -13.93 -7.29 -22.66
CA LEU A 184 -13.02 -8.27 -22.05
C LEU A 184 -11.67 -8.37 -22.78
N PHE A 185 -11.67 -8.26 -24.10
CA PHE A 185 -10.45 -8.25 -24.90
C PHE A 185 -9.62 -6.98 -24.62
N PHE A 186 -10.26 -5.81 -24.59
CA PHE A 186 -9.60 -4.55 -24.21
C PHE A 186 -9.03 -4.58 -22.80
N TYR A 187 -9.78 -5.09 -21.83
CA TYR A 187 -9.31 -5.27 -20.46
C TYR A 187 -8.03 -6.09 -20.42
N ARG A 188 -7.98 -7.23 -21.13
CA ARG A 188 -6.77 -8.08 -21.19
C ARG A 188 -5.57 -7.37 -21.81
N LEU A 189 -5.78 -6.58 -22.87
CA LEU A 189 -4.68 -5.83 -23.50
C LEU A 189 -4.07 -4.80 -22.54
N VAL A 190 -4.92 -4.08 -21.79
CA VAL A 190 -4.46 -3.11 -20.79
C VAL A 190 -3.77 -3.82 -19.62
N SER A 191 -4.32 -4.93 -19.11
CA SER A 191 -3.71 -5.69 -18.01
C SER A 191 -2.35 -6.31 -18.37
N ILE A 192 -2.11 -6.68 -19.63
CA ILE A 192 -0.79 -7.20 -20.07
C ILE A 192 0.30 -6.11 -20.05
N HIS A 193 -0.08 -4.82 -20.16
CA HIS A 193 0.87 -3.72 -19.95
C HIS A 193 1.19 -3.46 -18.48
N GLU A 194 0.42 -3.99 -17.52
CA GLU A 194 0.68 -3.82 -16.08
C GLU A 194 1.75 -4.80 -15.53
N GLU A 195 2.06 -5.89 -16.24
CA GLU A 195 2.98 -6.96 -15.77
C GLU A 195 4.44 -6.80 -16.25
N LYS A 196 4.75 -5.80 -17.08
CA LYS A 196 6.12 -5.50 -17.56
C LYS A 196 6.74 -4.33 -16.81
#